data_AF-A0A4P6EMB8-F1
#
_entry.id   AF-A0A4P6EMB8-F1
#
_cell.length_a   1.000
_cell.length_b   1.000
_cell.length_c   1.000
_cell.angle_alpha   90.00
_cell.angle_beta   90.00
_cell.angle_gamma   90.00
#
_symmetry.space_group_name_H-M   'P 1'
#
loop_
_entity.id
_entity.type
_entity.pdbx_description
1 polymer ?
#
loop_
_entity_poly.entity_id
_entity_poly.type
_entity_poly.pdbx_seq_one_letter_code
_entity_poly.pdbx_strand_id
1 'polypeptide(L)'
;MPNYDQPVTSAREASEAVRALAHATAKFANRPQDTFDVMGDMLMITAAVATIFQNLARVHDQHAEHAVTDDDPHDPHAGRARAQAAARYLRRAASGVADSYASADYALATTSHLIWQHDYPARAPRSTVRPAPSPGRSSVEAPGGLSR
;
A
#
# COMPACT_ATOMS: atom_id res chain seq x y z
N MET A 1 16.75 17.27 10.80
CA MET A 1 15.72 18.32 10.97
C MET A 1 15.23 18.68 9.58
N PRO A 2 13.93 18.93 9.35
CA PRO A 2 13.43 19.28 8.03
C PRO A 2 14.16 20.52 7.48
N ASN A 3 14.75 20.40 6.29
CA ASN A 3 15.34 21.51 5.57
C ASN A 3 14.50 21.81 4.32
N TYR A 4 13.74 22.89 4.35
CA TYR A 4 12.81 23.24 3.28
C TYR A 4 13.49 23.81 2.03
N ASP A 5 14.78 24.19 2.12
CA ASP A 5 15.54 24.83 1.05
C ASP A 5 16.46 23.88 0.29
N GLN A 6 16.58 22.61 0.73
CA GLN A 6 17.43 21.60 0.09
C GLN A 6 16.61 20.42 -0.45
N PRO A 7 15.89 20.57 -1.57
CA PRO A 7 14.94 19.56 -2.06
C PRO A 7 15.58 18.19 -2.32
N VAL A 8 16.85 18.14 -2.76
CA VAL A 8 17.55 16.87 -3.04
C VAL A 8 17.88 16.12 -1.75
N THR A 9 18.42 16.80 -0.74
CA THR A 9 18.72 16.19 0.57
C THR A 9 17.42 15.76 1.25
N SER A 10 16.42 16.63 1.26
CA SER A 10 15.12 16.37 1.88
C SER A 10 14.37 15.21 1.22
N ALA A 11 14.51 15.02 -0.10
CA ALA A 11 13.97 13.85 -0.79
C ALA A 11 14.62 12.53 -0.34
N ARG A 12 15.93 12.52 -0.04
CA ARG A 12 16.62 11.32 0.48
C ARG A 12 16.17 10.98 1.89
N GLU A 13 16.12 11.97 2.77
CA GLU A 13 15.63 11.81 4.14
C GLU A 13 14.18 11.31 4.17
N ALA A 14 13.31 11.91 3.34
CA ALA A 14 11.92 11.47 3.20
C ALA A 14 11.82 10.02 2.70
N SER A 15 12.64 9.64 1.72
CA SER A 15 12.67 8.25 1.22
C SER A 15 13.07 7.26 2.31
N GLU A 16 14.01 7.61 3.18
CA GLU A 16 14.43 6.76 4.30
C GLU A 16 13.33 6.65 5.35
N ALA A 17 12.72 7.78 5.72
CA ALA A 17 11.62 7.82 6.68
C ALA A 17 10.41 6.99 6.21
N VAL A 18 10.01 7.11 4.94
CA VAL A 18 8.90 6.33 4.36
C VAL A 18 9.22 4.83 4.32
N ARG A 19 10.47 4.44 4.01
CA ARG A 19 10.89 3.02 4.08
C ARG A 19 10.86 2.50 5.51
N ALA A 20 11.33 3.29 6.48
CA ALA A 20 11.28 2.93 7.89
C ALA A 20 9.82 2.75 8.35
N LEU A 21 8.92 3.65 7.96
CA LEU A 21 7.49 3.53 8.23
C LEU A 21 6.90 2.26 7.62
N ALA A 22 7.18 1.98 6.34
CA ALA A 22 6.72 0.75 5.68
C ALA A 22 7.21 -0.53 6.38
N HIS A 23 8.44 -0.52 6.91
CA HIS A 23 8.93 -1.64 7.71
C HIS A 23 8.25 -1.75 9.09
N ALA A 24 7.92 -0.61 9.72
CA ALA A 24 7.25 -0.56 11.01
C ALA A 24 5.79 -1.04 10.92
N THR A 25 5.06 -0.63 9.88
CA THR A 25 3.64 -1.02 9.68
C THR A 25 3.44 -2.52 9.45
N ALA A 26 4.47 -3.24 8.98
CA ALA A 26 4.44 -4.70 8.91
C ALA A 26 4.32 -5.39 10.29
N LYS A 27 4.52 -4.67 11.39
CA LYS A 27 4.57 -5.20 12.77
C LYS A 27 3.32 -4.93 13.60
N PHE A 28 2.21 -4.45 13.01
CA PHE A 28 0.96 -4.12 13.73
C PHE A 28 0.31 -5.28 14.52
N ALA A 29 0.84 -6.51 14.45
CA ALA A 29 0.26 -7.75 14.97
C ALA A 29 -0.31 -7.68 16.40
N ASN A 30 0.22 -6.82 17.27
CA ASN A 30 -0.19 -6.74 18.67
C ASN A 30 -0.83 -5.40 19.08
N ARG A 31 -1.01 -4.45 18.15
CA ARG A 31 -1.56 -3.11 18.44
C ARG A 31 -2.40 -2.57 17.26
N PRO A 32 -3.55 -3.19 16.96
CA PRO A 32 -4.41 -2.74 15.86
C PRO A 32 -4.96 -1.31 16.08
N GLN A 33 -5.02 -0.83 17.32
CA GLN A 33 -5.40 0.55 17.65
C GLN A 33 -4.43 1.60 17.08
N ASP A 34 -3.13 1.27 16.94
CA ASP A 34 -2.12 2.20 16.41
C ASP A 34 -2.32 2.46 14.90
N THR A 35 -3.16 1.66 14.21
CA THR A 35 -3.44 1.83 12.78
C THR A 35 -4.14 3.16 12.48
N PHE A 36 -4.96 3.66 13.41
CA PHE A 36 -5.69 4.91 13.22
C PHE A 36 -4.74 6.11 13.10
N ASP A 37 -3.81 6.25 14.06
CA ASP A 37 -2.84 7.35 14.08
C ASP A 37 -1.93 7.30 12.84
N VAL A 38 -1.43 6.10 12.49
CA VAL A 38 -0.57 5.93 11.31
C VAL A 38 -1.31 6.24 10.01
N MET A 39 -2.60 5.91 9.90
CA MET A 39 -3.41 6.29 8.74
C MET A 39 -3.60 7.81 8.64
N GLY A 40 -3.76 8.51 9.77
CA GLY A 40 -3.80 9.98 9.80
C GLY A 40 -2.52 10.62 9.24
N ASP A 41 -1.35 10.16 9.70
CA ASP A 41 -0.06 10.62 9.17
C ASP A 41 0.11 10.25 7.69
N MET A 42 -0.36 9.07 7.28
CA MET A 42 -0.29 8.62 5.89
C MET A 42 -1.09 9.51 4.95
N LEU A 43 -2.24 10.05 5.37
CA LEU A 43 -3.00 11.03 4.58
C LEU A 43 -2.17 12.29 4.31
N MET A 44 -1.51 12.81 5.35
CA MET A 44 -0.63 13.98 5.22
C MET A 44 0.57 13.71 4.31
N ILE A 45 1.20 12.54 4.43
CA ILE A 45 2.28 12.10 3.54
C ILE A 45 1.80 12.03 2.09
N THR A 46 0.63 11.43 1.86
CA THR A 46 0.06 11.24 0.51
C THR A 46 -0.25 12.59 -0.14
N ALA A 47 -0.85 13.53 0.60
CA ALA A 47 -1.08 14.88 0.12
C ALA A 47 0.24 15.59 -0.24
N ALA A 48 1.27 15.49 0.61
CA ALA A 48 2.58 16.07 0.34
C ALA A 48 3.24 15.49 -0.92
N VAL A 49 3.14 14.18 -1.15
CA VAL A 49 3.67 13.52 -2.36
C VAL A 49 2.96 14.02 -3.63
N ALA A 50 1.65 14.23 -3.60
CA ALA A 50 0.93 14.82 -4.72
C ALA A 50 1.45 16.23 -5.04
N THR A 51 1.68 17.06 -4.02
CA THR A 51 2.29 18.38 -4.18
C THR A 51 3.71 18.32 -4.73
N ILE A 52 4.54 17.36 -4.30
CA ILE A 52 5.89 17.15 -4.84
C ILE A 52 5.84 16.88 -6.35
N PHE A 53 4.97 15.99 -6.81
CA PHE A 53 4.80 15.72 -8.24
C PHE A 53 4.33 16.94 -9.03
N GLN A 54 3.40 17.73 -8.47
CA GLN A 54 2.96 18.99 -9.09
C GLN A 54 4.10 20.00 -9.20
N ASN A 55 4.93 20.13 -8.15
CA ASN A 55 6.10 21.02 -8.16
C ASN A 55 7.13 20.60 -9.20
N LEU A 56 7.45 19.30 -9.29
CA LEU A 56 8.37 18.78 -10.30
C LEU A 56 7.81 19.01 -11.71
N ALA A 57 6.51 18.79 -11.93
CA ALA A 57 5.88 19.06 -13.22
C ALA A 57 6.03 20.54 -13.62
N ARG A 58 5.77 21.44 -12.68
CA ARG A 58 5.91 22.89 -12.89
C ARG A 58 7.33 23.28 -13.28
N VAL A 59 8.35 22.72 -12.62
CA VAL A 59 9.76 22.98 -12.97
C VAL A 59 10.05 22.52 -14.40
N HIS A 60 9.58 21.32 -14.79
CA HIS A 60 9.75 20.84 -16.16
C HIS A 60 9.09 21.76 -17.22
N ASP A 61 7.88 22.26 -16.96
CA ASP A 61 7.22 23.19 -17.88
C ASP A 61 7.94 24.55 -17.95
N GLN A 62 8.35 25.09 -16.80
CA GLN A 62 9.02 26.38 -16.70
C GLN A 62 10.36 26.41 -17.43
N HIS A 63 11.08 25.28 -17.46
CA HIS A 63 12.40 25.19 -18.09
C HIS A 63 12.39 24.41 -19.41
N ALA A 64 11.20 24.06 -19.95
CA ALA A 64 11.08 23.22 -21.14
C ALA A 64 11.79 23.81 -22.37
N GLU A 65 11.80 25.13 -22.51
CA GLU A 65 12.46 25.84 -23.61
C GLU A 65 14.00 25.79 -23.57
N HIS A 66 14.58 25.44 -22.42
CA HIS A 66 16.02 25.27 -22.25
C HIS A 66 16.45 23.79 -22.27
N ALA A 67 15.51 22.87 -22.46
CA ALA A 67 15.80 21.44 -22.48
C ALA A 67 16.37 21.03 -23.83
N VAL A 68 17.42 20.20 -23.80
CA VAL A 68 18.03 19.54 -24.95
C VAL A 68 18.07 18.02 -24.73
N THR A 69 18.36 17.26 -25.77
CA THR A 69 18.47 15.80 -25.70
C THR A 69 19.86 15.33 -26.05
N ASP A 70 20.32 14.25 -25.42
CA ASP A 70 21.64 13.67 -25.71
C ASP A 70 21.74 13.17 -27.16
N ASP A 71 20.62 12.73 -27.75
CA ASP A 71 20.54 12.24 -29.14
C ASP A 71 20.84 13.35 -30.17
N ASP A 72 20.39 14.58 -29.89
CA ASP A 72 20.61 15.76 -30.72
C ASP A 72 20.49 17.03 -29.86
N PRO A 73 21.62 17.59 -29.40
CA PRO A 73 21.63 18.82 -28.61
C PRO A 73 21.25 20.08 -29.42
N HIS A 74 21.24 19.98 -30.76
CA HIS A 74 20.92 21.08 -31.65
C HIS A 74 19.44 21.13 -32.03
N ASP A 75 18.65 20.14 -31.63
CA ASP A 75 17.18 20.16 -31.75
C ASP A 75 16.51 20.55 -30.41
N PRO A 76 16.25 21.85 -30.16
CA PRO A 76 15.54 22.29 -28.96
C PRO A 76 14.06 21.84 -28.93
N HIS A 77 13.47 21.45 -30.07
CA HIS A 77 12.09 20.96 -30.09
C HIS A 77 11.98 19.58 -29.44
N ALA A 78 12.95 18.69 -29.69
CA ALA A 78 13.00 17.37 -29.08
C ALA A 78 13.12 17.44 -27.55
N GLY A 79 14.00 18.30 -27.03
CA GLY A 79 14.17 18.53 -25.59
C GLY A 79 12.92 19.12 -24.94
N ARG A 80 12.35 20.16 -25.54
CA ARG A 80 11.09 20.76 -25.08
C ARG A 80 9.94 19.75 -25.04
N ALA A 81 9.78 18.94 -26.08
CA ALA A 81 8.74 17.92 -26.15
C ALA A 81 8.87 16.88 -25.03
N ARG A 82 10.11 16.44 -24.72
CA ARG A 82 10.40 15.51 -23.62
C ARG A 82 10.15 16.12 -22.25
N ALA A 83 10.56 17.37 -22.01
CA ALA A 83 10.28 18.07 -20.75
C ALA A 83 8.76 18.20 -20.50
N GLN A 84 7.98 18.58 -21.52
CA GLN A 84 6.52 18.64 -21.43
C GLN A 84 5.90 17.26 -21.23
N ALA A 85 6.46 16.21 -21.84
CA ALA A 85 6.01 14.84 -21.61
C ALA A 85 6.23 14.42 -20.14
N ALA A 86 7.41 14.71 -19.58
CA ALA A 86 7.71 14.46 -18.17
C ALA A 86 6.72 15.19 -17.24
N ALA A 87 6.45 16.48 -17.51
CA ALA A 87 5.47 17.26 -16.75
C ALA A 87 4.07 16.62 -16.80
N ARG A 88 3.61 16.14 -17.97
CA ARG A 88 2.33 15.43 -18.11
C ARG A 88 2.27 14.17 -17.26
N TYR A 89 3.32 13.34 -17.28
CA TYR A 89 3.36 12.11 -16.47
C TYR A 89 3.42 12.39 -14.98
N LEU A 90 4.15 13.43 -14.56
CA LEU A 90 4.18 13.87 -13.16
C LEU A 90 2.81 14.36 -12.68
N ARG A 91 2.08 15.14 -13.49
CA ARG A 91 0.70 15.54 -13.16
C ARG A 91 -0.22 14.32 -13.05
N ARG A 92 -0.08 13.34 -13.96
CA ARG A 92 -0.84 12.08 -13.88
C ARG A 92 -0.52 11.31 -12.60
N ALA A 93 0.74 11.25 -12.20
CA ALA A 93 1.15 10.63 -10.93
C ALA A 93 0.52 11.37 -9.73
N ALA A 94 0.51 12.71 -9.74
CA ALA A 94 -0.15 13.50 -8.71
C ALA A 94 -1.65 13.17 -8.60
N SER A 95 -2.36 13.04 -9.73
CA SER A 95 -3.77 12.62 -9.73
C SER A 95 -3.96 11.23 -9.13
N GLY A 96 -3.14 10.24 -9.50
CA GLY A 96 -3.23 8.90 -8.92
C GLY A 96 -2.96 8.86 -7.42
N VAL A 97 -2.06 9.71 -6.91
CA VAL A 97 -1.82 9.88 -5.47
C VAL A 97 -3.02 10.54 -4.79
N ALA A 98 -3.67 11.52 -5.42
CA ALA A 98 -4.89 12.14 -4.89
C ALA A 98 -6.07 11.13 -4.83
N ASP A 99 -6.19 10.24 -5.82
CA ASP A 99 -7.18 9.16 -5.78
C ASP A 99 -6.89 8.15 -4.65
N SER A 100 -5.61 7.88 -4.41
CA SER A 100 -5.14 7.05 -3.29
C SER A 100 -5.45 7.71 -1.94
N TYR A 101 -5.26 9.02 -1.83
CA TYR A 101 -5.64 9.81 -0.65
C TYR A 101 -7.13 9.65 -0.37
N ALA A 102 -8.01 9.84 -1.36
CA ALA A 102 -9.45 9.72 -1.18
C ALA A 102 -9.87 8.32 -0.70
N SER A 103 -9.21 7.27 -1.23
CA SER A 103 -9.45 5.89 -0.79
C SER A 103 -9.00 5.65 0.65
N ALA A 104 -7.83 6.21 1.04
CA ALA A 104 -7.31 6.12 2.39
C ALA A 104 -8.16 6.92 3.39
N ASP A 105 -8.68 8.08 3.00
CA ASP A 105 -9.55 8.93 3.82
C ASP A 105 -10.85 8.20 4.15
N TYR A 106 -11.45 7.55 3.15
CA TYR A 106 -12.62 6.68 3.36
C TYR A 106 -12.32 5.51 4.30
N ALA A 107 -11.14 4.89 4.18
CA ALA A 107 -10.72 3.82 5.08
C ALA A 107 -10.51 4.29 6.53
N LEU A 108 -9.93 5.49 6.72
CA LEU A 108 -9.77 6.11 8.03
C LEU A 108 -11.14 6.42 8.65
N ALA A 109 -12.05 7.04 7.88
CA ALA A 109 -13.42 7.31 8.31
C ALA A 109 -14.13 6.02 8.74
N THR A 110 -14.01 4.95 7.95
CA THR A 110 -14.59 3.64 8.30
C THR A 110 -13.97 3.07 9.58
N THR A 111 -12.65 3.18 9.73
CA THR A 111 -11.92 2.66 10.91
C THR A 111 -12.26 3.42 12.19
N SER A 112 -12.63 4.70 12.10
CA SER A 112 -13.07 5.49 13.26
C SER A 112 -14.29 4.91 13.99
N HIS A 113 -15.06 4.05 13.32
CA HIS A 113 -16.20 3.35 13.88
C HIS A 113 -15.87 1.98 14.49
N LEU A 114 -14.62 1.51 14.35
CA LEU A 114 -14.20 0.21 14.86
C LEU A 114 -13.76 0.30 16.33
N ILE A 115 -14.15 -0.70 17.11
CA ILE A 115 -13.63 -0.93 18.46
C ILE A 115 -12.87 -2.25 18.43
N TRP A 116 -11.55 -2.20 18.63
CA TRP A 116 -10.72 -3.39 18.73
C TRP A 116 -10.89 -4.04 20.10
N GLN A 117 -11.35 -5.29 20.13
CA GLN A 117 -11.44 -6.08 21.36
C GLN A 117 -10.02 -6.45 21.82
N HIS A 118 -9.68 -6.12 23.07
CA HIS A 118 -8.33 -6.29 23.61
C HIS A 118 -8.00 -7.73 24.02
N ASP A 119 -9.03 -8.60 24.11
CA ASP A 119 -8.91 -10.01 24.50
C ASP A 119 -9.24 -10.94 23.34
N TYR A 120 -8.31 -11.11 22.41
CA TYR A 120 -8.36 -12.23 21.48
C TYR A 120 -7.51 -13.36 22.06
N PRO A 121 -8.09 -14.46 22.59
CA PRO A 121 -7.27 -15.61 22.94
C PRO A 121 -6.55 -16.07 21.67
N ALA A 122 -5.24 -16.28 21.77
CA ALA A 122 -4.43 -16.80 20.68
C ALA A 122 -5.18 -18.00 20.08
N ARG A 123 -5.53 -17.91 18.79
CA ARG A 123 -6.34 -18.91 18.11
C ARG A 123 -5.72 -20.27 18.38
N ALA A 124 -6.38 -21.09 19.19
CA ALA A 124 -5.91 -22.45 19.46
C ALA A 124 -5.67 -23.13 18.11
N PRO A 125 -4.53 -23.83 17.92
CA PRO A 125 -4.27 -24.52 16.67
C PRO A 125 -5.49 -25.38 16.37
N ARG A 126 -6.05 -25.24 15.15
CA ARG A 126 -7.18 -26.06 14.71
C ARG A 126 -6.78 -27.50 14.96
N SER A 127 -7.41 -28.12 15.96
CA SER A 127 -7.20 -29.52 16.25
C SER A 127 -7.68 -30.24 15.00
N THR A 128 -6.73 -30.74 14.20
CA THR A 128 -7.02 -31.69 13.13
C THR A 128 -7.37 -33.01 13.81
N VAL A 129 -8.52 -33.04 14.49
CA VAL A 129 -9.13 -34.29 14.91
C VAL A 129 -9.57 -34.94 13.61
N ARG A 130 -8.70 -35.78 13.06
CA ARG A 130 -9.06 -36.76 12.04
C ARG A 130 -10.25 -37.53 12.59
N PRO A 131 -11.42 -37.54 11.92
CA PRO A 131 -12.55 -38.34 12.38
C PRO A 131 -12.07 -39.78 12.57
N ALA A 132 -12.37 -40.37 13.73
CA ALA A 132 -12.09 -41.79 13.95
C ALA A 132 -12.79 -42.59 12.84
N PRO A 133 -12.14 -43.62 12.27
CA PRO A 133 -12.80 -44.48 11.31
C PRO A 133 -14.06 -45.07 11.97
N SER A 134 -15.21 -44.91 11.31
CA SER A 134 -16.48 -45.48 11.76
C SER A 134 -16.29 -46.97 12.09
N PRO A 135 -16.76 -47.46 13.24
CA PRO A 135 -16.73 -48.89 13.51
C PRO A 135 -17.51 -49.59 12.41
N GLY A 136 -16.79 -50.39 11.61
CA GLY A 136 -17.36 -51.19 10.54
C GLY A 136 -18.50 -52.01 11.11
N ARG A 137 -19.64 -51.96 10.43
CA ARG A 137 -20.77 -52.85 10.71
C ARG A 137 -20.24 -54.28 10.63
N SER A 138 -20.18 -54.98 11.76
CA SER A 138 -19.99 -56.42 11.78
C SER A 138 -21.12 -57.02 10.94
N SER A 139 -20.76 -57.61 9.79
CA SER A 139 -21.66 -58.48 9.05
C SER A 139 -22.15 -59.57 9.99
N VAL A 140 -23.43 -59.52 10.34
CA VAL A 140 -24.10 -60.64 10.99
C VAL A 140 -24.21 -61.73 9.94
N GLU A 141 -23.37 -62.74 10.12
CA GLU A 141 -23.42 -64.03 9.48
C GLU A 141 -24.78 -64.68 9.81
N ALA A 142 -25.62 -64.88 8.80
CA ALA A 142 -26.89 -65.58 8.94
C ALA A 142 -26.64 -67.10 8.95
N PRO A 143 -27.12 -67.87 9.95
CA PRO A 143 -27.00 -69.31 9.91
C PRO A 143 -28.05 -69.90 8.97
N GLY A 144 -27.62 -70.91 8.20
CA GLY A 144 -28.47 -71.61 7.24
C GLY A 144 -29.64 -72.38 7.85
N GLY A 145 -30.63 -72.70 7.02
CA GLY A 145 -31.71 -73.62 7.35
C GLY A 145 -32.73 -73.75 6.22
N LEU A 146 -32.75 -74.93 5.58
CA LEU A 146 -33.66 -75.37 4.51
C LEU A 146 -35.11 -75.65 4.97
N SER A 147 -35.97 -75.87 3.96
CA SER A 147 -37.32 -76.48 3.94
C SER A 147 -38.48 -75.46 4.01
N ARG A 148 -39.46 -75.46 3.10
CA ARG A 148 -40.17 -76.53 2.39
C ARG A 148 -40.62 -76.11 0.99
#